data_AF-A0A3S1KVR4-F1
#
_entry.id   AF-A0A3S1KVR4-F1
#
_cell.length_a   1.000
_cell.length_b   1.000
_cell.length_c   1.000
_cell.angle_alpha   90.00
_cell.angle_beta   90.00
_cell.angle_gamma   90.00
#
_symmetry.space_group_name_H-M   'P 1'
#
loop_
_entity.id
_entity.type
_entity.pdbx_description
1 polymer ?
#
loop_
_entity_poly.entity_id
_entity_poly.type
_entity_poly.pdbx_seq_one_letter_code
_entity_poly.pdbx_strand_id
1 'polypeptide(L)' 'EVMIAAVLAKLLRADEALAVRLTELAHSPVESRVGAKVGSLRPTAALT' A
#
# COMPACT_ATOMS: atom_id res chain seq x y z
N GLU A 1 7.43 -5.07 -2.74
CA GLU A 1 7.49 -3.83 -1.92
C GLU A 1 6.19 -3.56 -1.15
N VAL A 2 5.02 -3.61 -1.78
CA VAL A 2 3.69 -3.34 -1.15
C VAL A 2 3.41 -4.16 0.13
N MET A 3 3.75 -5.46 0.15
CA MET A 3 3.61 -6.29 1.35
C MET A 3 4.54 -5.84 2.49
N ILE A 4 5.78 -5.46 2.17
CA ILE A 4 6.77 -5.01 3.17
C ILE A 4 6.29 -3.69 3.80
N ALA A 5 5.79 -2.77 2.98
CA ALA A 5 5.19 -1.51 3.47
C ALA A 5 4.00 -1.78 4.40
N ALA A 6 3.12 -2.73 4.07
CA ALA A 6 1.98 -3.10 4.92
C ALA A 6 2.40 -3.66 6.29
N VAL A 7 3.47 -4.47 6.32
CA VAL A 7 4.00 -5.03 7.57
C VAL A 7 4.67 -3.93 8.40
N LEU A 8 5.53 -3.10 7.79
CA LEU A 8 6.20 -2.01 8.48
C LEU A 8 5.21 -0.98 9.05
N ALA A 9 4.12 -0.67 8.32
CA ALA A 9 3.07 0.23 8.81
C ALA A 9 2.43 -0.28 10.11
N LYS A 10 2.29 -1.60 10.28
CA LYS A 10 1.74 -2.20 11.50
C LYS A 10 2.73 -2.18 12.67
N LEU A 11 4.01 -2.41 12.39
CA LEU A 11 5.07 -2.47 13.41
C LEU A 11 5.47 -1.07 13.90
N LEU A 12 5.42 -0.06 13.02
CA LEU A 12 5.86 1.30 13.29
C LEU A 12 4.70 2.23 13.69
N ARG A 13 3.61 1.69 14.25
CA ARG A 13 2.45 2.48 14.70
C ARG A 13 2.77 3.59 15.72
N ALA A 14 3.91 3.49 16.42
CA ALA A 14 4.39 4.52 17.32
C ALA A 14 4.81 5.82 16.58
N ASP A 15 5.17 5.72 15.30
CA ASP A 15 5.39 6.84 14.40
C ASP A 15 4.22 6.91 13.41
N GLU A 16 3.19 7.67 13.80
CA GLU A 16 1.94 7.76 13.06
C GLU A 16 2.12 8.34 11.65
N ALA A 17 3.00 9.33 11.49
CA ALA A 17 3.28 9.94 10.19
C ALA A 17 3.92 8.93 9.23
N LEU A 18 4.89 8.16 9.70
CA LEU A 18 5.54 7.12 8.90
C LEU A 18 4.58 5.96 8.61
N ALA A 19 3.78 5.55 9.59
CA ALA A 19 2.79 4.48 9.42
C ALA A 19 1.72 4.83 8.36
N VAL A 20 1.28 6.09 8.30
CA VAL A 20 0.36 6.60 7.27
C VAL A 20 0.99 6.51 5.89
N ARG A 21 2.21 7.01 5.72
CA ARG A 21 2.96 6.95 4.44
C ARG A 21 3.12 5.51 3.93
N LEU A 22 3.49 4.60 4.83
CA LEU A 22 3.64 3.18 4.50
C LEU A 22 2.31 2.51 4.15
N THR A 23 1.21 2.94 4.78
CA THR A 23 -0.14 2.47 4.47
C THR A 23 -0.59 2.92 3.08
N GLU A 24 -0.28 4.15 2.67
CA GLU A 24 -0.55 4.65 1.32
C GLU A 24 0.20 3.84 0.26
N LEU A 25 1.50 3.60 0.49
CA LEU A 25 2.34 2.74 -0.37
C LEU A 25 1.85 1.29 -0.42
N ALA A 26 1.32 0.77 0.69
CA ALA A 26 0.75 -0.57 0.77
C ALA A 26 -0.58 -0.70 0.00
N HIS A 27 -1.22 0.41 -0.37
CA HIS A 27 -2.51 0.43 -1.06
C HIS A 27 -2.48 1.31 -2.32
N SER A 28 -1.36 1.27 -3.05
CA SER A 28 -1.19 2.03 -4.30
C SER A 28 -2.39 1.83 -5.24
N PRO A 29 -2.88 2.90 -5.88
CA PRO A 29 -3.99 2.81 -6.81
C PRO A 29 -3.64 1.91 -8.00
N VAL A 30 -4.61 1.15 -8.46
CA VAL A 30 -4.52 0.43 -9.74
C VAL A 30 -5.19 1.30 -10.79
N GLU A 31 -4.43 1.62 -11.83
CA GLU A 31 -4.88 2.46 -12.95
C GLU A 31 -5.21 1.60 -14.17
N SER A 32 -6.30 1.98 -14.86
CA SER A 32 -6.62 1.48 -16.19
C SER A 32 -5.68 2.08 -17.23
N ARG A 33 -5.60 1.48 -18.41
CA ARG A 33 -4.78 1.98 -19.54
C ARG A 33 -5.12 3.42 -19.96
N VAL A 34 -6.32 3.89 -19.61
CA VAL A 34 -6.80 5.26 -19.87
C VAL A 34 -6.57 6.21 -18.67
N GLY A 35 -5.82 5.79 -17.64
CA GLY A 35 -5.51 6.60 -16.45
C GLY A 35 -6.63 6.64 -15.40
N ALA A 36 -7.71 5.88 -15.57
CA ALA A 36 -8.80 5.84 -14.58
C ALA A 36 -8.43 4.94 -13.38
N LYS A 37 -8.65 5.41 -12.15
CA LYS A 37 -8.50 4.60 -10.93
C LYS A 37 -9.58 3.53 -10.89
N VAL A 38 -9.17 2.26 -10.94
CA VAL A 38 -10.07 1.09 -10.93
C VAL A 38 -10.03 0.30 -9.62
N GLY A 39 -9.13 0.67 -8.70
CA GLY A 39 -9.03 0.05 -7.38
C GLY A 39 -7.75 0.43 -6.66
N SER A 40 -7.38 -0.39 -5.67
CA SER A 40 -6.10 -0.32 -4.97
C SER A 40 -5.48 -1.70 -4.90
N LEU A 41 -4.15 -1.78 -4.99
CA LEU A 41 -3.45 -3.04 -4.86
C LEU A 41 -3.67 -3.59 -3.45
N ARG A 42 -4.00 -4.88 -3.36
CA ARG A 42 -4.02 -5.55 -2.05
C ARG A 42 -2.60 -6.06 -1.76
N PRO A 43 -2.05 -5.84 -0.56
CA PRO A 43 -0.71 -6.35 -0.21
C PRO A 43 -0.52 -7.85 -0.47
N THR A 44 -1.57 -8.65 -0.29
CA THR A 44 -1.56 -10.11 -0.56
C THR A 44 -1.56 -10.46 -2.05
N ALA A 45 -2.06 -9.58 -2.92
CA ALA A 45 -2.03 -9.79 -4.37
C ALA A 45 -0.61 -9.61 -4.96
N ALA A 46 0.35 -9.09 -4.19
CA ALA A 46 1.75 -8.99 -4.60
C ALA A 46 2.54 -10.31 -4.46
N LEU A 47 1.89 -11.39 -4.01
CA LEU A 47 2.49 -12.72 -3.81
C LEU A 47 2.20 -13.71 -4.95
N THR A 48 1.47 -13.27 -5.99
CA THR A 48 1.04 -14.07 -7.15
C THR A 48 1.54 -13.43 -8.42
#